data_AF-A0A2E1JF26-F1
#
_entry.id   AF-A0A2E1JF26-F1
#
_cell.length_a   1.000
_cell.length_b   1.000
_cell.length_c   1.000
_cell.angle_alpha   90.00
_cell.angle_beta   90.00
_cell.angle_gamma   90.00
#
_symmetry.space_group_name_H-M   'P 1'
#
loop_
_entity.id
_entity.type
_entity.pdbx_description
1 polymer ?
#
loop_
_entity_poly.entity_id
_entity_poly.type
_entity_poly.pdbx_seq_one_letter_code
_entity_poly.pdbx_strand_id
1 'polypeptide(L)'
;GYSAISLQPNAGSQGELAGLLAIQKYHQSRGEPERNICLIPASAHGTNAASAAMAGMKVLVVECDENGNVDLEDLKAKCKDNHESLSSVMVTYPSTHGVFEESITEICKLVHDHGGQGYLDGANLNALVGIAQPGKFGADVSHLNLHKTFCIPHGGGGPGVGPVAVADHLKSYLPNHPLIEDSGPSSGIGPISASPWGSASILPISWAYIAMMGDKDLLYATKIAILSANYVAKKLGHYYPVLFSGEEGFVAHECIIDIRPITQSTGVNSDDIAKRLMDFGFHAPTMSFPVAGTLMIEPTESESLSEIDRFCEAMIIIRKEITDIENGVIKYSDSMLHNAPHTAFHVTSDTWDMQYTRAQAAYPVDFLKKNKYWPPVGRIDGAHGDKNLMCSCPDINEYR
;
A
#
# COMPACT_ATOMS: atom_id res chain seq x y z
N GLY A 1 -3.40 -11.94 17.61
CA GLY A 1 -3.36 -13.35 18.05
C GLY A 1 -1.97 -13.97 17.93
N TYR A 2 -0.90 -13.19 18.10
CA TYR A 2 0.47 -13.68 18.16
C TYR A 2 0.92 -13.84 19.61
N SER A 3 2.07 -14.48 19.81
CA SER A 3 2.57 -14.87 21.12
C SER A 3 3.73 -14.01 21.62
N ALA A 4 4.47 -13.34 20.73
CA ALA A 4 5.48 -12.32 21.08
C ALA A 4 5.63 -11.27 19.98
N ILE A 5 6.24 -10.12 20.32
CA ILE A 5 6.50 -9.00 19.42
C ILE A 5 7.94 -8.50 19.66
N SER A 6 8.67 -8.21 18.58
CA SER A 6 9.89 -7.40 18.62
C SER A 6 9.63 -6.02 18.03
N LEU A 7 9.93 -4.98 18.80
CA LEU A 7 9.83 -3.57 18.39
C LEU A 7 11.09 -3.06 17.69
N GLN A 8 12.09 -3.94 17.48
CA GLN A 8 13.39 -3.54 16.94
C GLN A 8 13.33 -3.01 15.50
N PRO A 9 12.60 -3.63 14.54
CA PRO A 9 12.63 -3.19 13.15
C PRO A 9 11.96 -1.81 12.98
N ASN A 10 12.67 -0.88 12.35
CA ASN A 10 12.28 0.53 12.23
C ASN A 10 11.58 0.89 10.90
N ALA A 11 11.11 -0.10 10.14
CA ALA A 11 10.29 0.07 8.94
C ALA A 11 9.55 -1.25 8.62
N GLY A 12 8.48 -1.20 7.82
CA GLY A 12 7.75 -2.42 7.41
C GLY A 12 8.65 -3.45 6.73
N SER A 13 9.45 -3.01 5.76
CA SER A 13 10.46 -3.83 5.09
C SER A 13 11.50 -4.44 6.04
N GLN A 14 11.90 -3.72 7.10
CA GLN A 14 12.78 -4.29 8.13
C GLN A 14 12.06 -5.35 8.97
N GLY A 15 10.75 -5.22 9.17
CA GLY A 15 9.91 -6.24 9.80
C GLY A 15 9.73 -7.50 8.93
N GLU A 16 9.61 -7.33 7.61
CA GLU A 16 9.69 -8.42 6.63
C GLU A 16 11.02 -9.17 6.75
N LEU A 17 12.14 -8.45 6.62
CA LEU A 17 13.48 -9.04 6.75
C LEU A 17 13.64 -9.78 8.09
N ALA A 18 13.25 -9.15 9.20
CA ALA A 18 13.33 -9.75 10.53
C ALA A 18 12.51 -11.04 10.64
N GLY A 19 11.27 -11.05 10.13
CA GLY A 19 10.41 -12.23 10.17
C GLY A 19 10.92 -13.37 9.30
N LEU A 20 11.42 -13.08 8.09
CA LEU A 20 11.99 -14.09 7.20
C LEU A 20 13.29 -14.69 7.74
N LEU A 21 14.16 -13.87 8.34
CA LEU A 21 15.35 -14.36 9.03
C LEU A 21 14.99 -15.23 10.26
N ALA A 22 13.93 -14.89 11.00
CA ALA A 22 13.44 -15.71 12.10
C ALA A 22 12.92 -17.07 11.61
N ILE A 23 12.18 -17.10 10.50
CA ILE A 23 11.76 -18.35 9.82
C ILE A 23 12.98 -19.17 9.39
N GLN A 24 13.96 -18.55 8.74
CA GLN A 24 15.16 -19.24 8.28
C GLN A 24 15.95 -19.86 9.44
N LYS A 25 16.11 -19.11 10.54
CA LYS A 25 16.78 -19.61 11.75
C LYS A 25 16.00 -20.74 12.43
N TYR A 26 14.67 -20.67 12.39
CA TYR A 26 13.81 -21.76 12.85
C TYR A 26 14.07 -23.05 12.05
N HIS A 27 14.08 -23.00 10.71
CA HIS A 27 14.42 -24.17 9.88
C HIS A 27 15.81 -24.72 10.17
N GLN A 28 16.82 -23.85 10.27
CA GLN A 28 18.19 -24.25 10.63
C GLN A 28 18.24 -24.97 11.99
N SER A 29 17.49 -24.49 12.98
CA SER A 29 17.44 -25.13 14.30
C SER A 29 16.79 -26.52 14.31
N ARG A 30 15.96 -26.82 13.29
CA ARG A 30 15.36 -28.14 13.07
C ARG A 30 16.22 -29.05 12.19
N GLY A 31 17.40 -28.58 11.77
CA GLY A 31 18.29 -29.33 10.86
C GLY A 31 17.84 -29.31 9.41
N GLU A 32 17.04 -28.31 8.99
CA GLU A 32 16.48 -28.16 7.64
C GLU A 32 17.03 -26.88 6.93
N PRO A 33 18.36 -26.64 6.87
CA PRO A 33 18.92 -25.40 6.32
C PRO A 33 18.67 -25.19 4.82
N GLU A 34 18.33 -26.25 4.08
CA GLU A 34 17.99 -26.23 2.66
C GLU A 34 16.64 -25.57 2.35
N ARG A 35 15.79 -25.34 3.36
CA ARG A 35 14.50 -24.66 3.22
C ARG A 35 14.67 -23.16 3.01
N ASN A 36 14.88 -22.77 1.77
CA ASN A 36 15.14 -21.38 1.37
C ASN A 36 14.22 -20.85 0.26
N ILE A 37 13.19 -21.60 -0.16
CA ILE A 37 12.22 -21.12 -1.16
C ILE A 37 11.11 -20.32 -0.47
N CYS A 38 10.91 -19.09 -0.95
CA CYS A 38 9.85 -18.20 -0.52
C CYS A 38 8.84 -18.03 -1.66
N LEU A 39 7.61 -18.48 -1.45
CA LEU A 39 6.50 -18.29 -2.39
C LEU A 39 5.89 -16.90 -2.18
N ILE A 40 5.70 -16.14 -3.25
CA ILE A 40 5.16 -14.77 -3.18
C ILE A 40 4.11 -14.59 -4.28
N PRO A 41 2.84 -14.28 -3.97
CA PRO A 41 1.84 -13.96 -4.98
C PRO A 41 2.26 -12.78 -5.87
N ALA A 42 1.89 -12.82 -7.14
CA ALA A 42 2.18 -11.75 -8.11
C ALA A 42 1.58 -10.39 -7.71
N SER A 43 0.54 -10.40 -6.87
CA SER A 43 -0.09 -9.19 -6.32
C SER A 43 0.67 -8.58 -5.15
N ALA A 44 1.63 -9.28 -4.53
CA ALA A 44 2.30 -8.81 -3.32
C ALA A 44 3.05 -7.49 -3.50
N HIS A 45 3.25 -6.76 -2.41
CA HIS A 45 4.07 -5.55 -2.42
C HIS A 45 5.52 -5.86 -2.83
N GLY A 46 6.15 -4.93 -3.56
CA GLY A 46 7.50 -5.14 -4.09
C GLY A 46 8.58 -5.33 -3.00
N THR A 47 8.32 -4.86 -1.77
CA THR A 47 9.20 -5.10 -0.62
C THR A 47 9.29 -6.57 -0.28
N ASN A 48 8.22 -7.36 -0.44
CA ASN A 48 8.19 -8.77 -0.06
C ASN A 48 9.30 -9.55 -0.81
N ALA A 49 9.37 -9.39 -2.13
CA ALA A 49 10.39 -10.04 -2.95
C ALA A 49 11.80 -9.52 -2.64
N ALA A 50 11.95 -8.22 -2.39
CA ALA A 50 13.23 -7.63 -2.02
C ALA A 50 13.74 -8.12 -0.66
N SER A 51 12.86 -8.19 0.34
CA SER A 51 13.13 -8.67 1.70
C SER A 51 13.47 -10.16 1.70
N ALA A 52 12.76 -10.98 0.93
CA ALA A 52 13.08 -12.39 0.76
C ALA A 52 14.45 -12.61 0.12
N ALA A 53 14.77 -11.87 -0.95
CA ALA A 53 16.09 -11.92 -1.57
C ALA A 53 17.19 -11.47 -0.59
N MET A 54 16.94 -10.42 0.21
CA MET A 54 17.87 -9.92 1.22
C MET A 54 18.09 -10.90 2.38
N ALA A 55 17.07 -11.69 2.74
CA ALA A 55 17.17 -12.81 3.67
C ALA A 55 17.88 -14.05 3.08
N GLY A 56 18.34 -13.98 1.82
CA GLY A 56 19.02 -15.08 1.15
C GLY A 56 18.08 -16.19 0.67
N MET A 57 16.78 -15.90 0.53
CA MET A 57 15.78 -16.84 0.01
C MET A 57 15.67 -16.78 -1.51
N LYS A 58 15.29 -17.89 -2.14
CA LYS A 58 14.92 -17.95 -3.55
C LYS A 58 13.43 -17.65 -3.69
N VAL A 59 13.10 -16.55 -4.34
CA VAL A 59 11.72 -16.14 -4.61
C VAL A 59 11.16 -16.96 -5.77
N LEU A 60 9.98 -17.56 -5.57
CA LEU A 60 9.14 -18.08 -6.64
C LEU A 60 7.80 -17.34 -6.60
N VAL A 61 7.45 -16.72 -7.73
CA VAL A 61 6.16 -16.03 -7.87
C VAL A 61 5.05 -17.06 -7.91
N VAL A 62 3.93 -16.81 -7.25
CA VAL A 62 2.66 -17.55 -7.36
C VAL A 62 1.69 -16.70 -8.18
N GLU A 63 1.03 -17.29 -9.16
CA GLU A 63 0.10 -16.57 -10.02
C GLU A 63 -1.15 -16.12 -9.26
N CYS A 64 -1.91 -15.20 -9.86
CA CYS A 64 -3.23 -14.81 -9.38
C CYS A 64 -4.30 -15.21 -10.40
N ASP A 65 -5.48 -15.56 -9.92
CA ASP A 65 -6.64 -15.88 -10.77
C ASP A 65 -7.22 -14.60 -11.43
N GLU A 66 -8.23 -14.78 -12.29
CA GLU A 66 -8.90 -13.67 -13.00
C GLU A 66 -9.59 -12.67 -12.06
N ASN A 67 -9.90 -13.08 -10.83
CA ASN A 67 -10.51 -12.25 -9.79
C ASN A 67 -9.46 -11.58 -8.89
N GLY A 68 -8.16 -11.79 -9.17
CA GLY A 68 -7.05 -11.22 -8.42
C GLY A 68 -6.74 -11.93 -7.11
N ASN A 69 -7.27 -13.13 -6.87
CA ASN A 69 -6.90 -13.94 -5.71
C ASN A 69 -5.66 -14.79 -6.01
N VAL A 70 -4.98 -15.30 -4.99
CA VAL A 70 -3.92 -16.31 -5.15
C VAL A 70 -4.45 -17.53 -5.90
N ASP A 71 -3.78 -17.95 -6.98
CA ASP A 71 -4.08 -19.19 -7.68
C ASP A 71 -3.68 -20.40 -6.81
N LEU A 72 -4.69 -21.08 -6.24
CA LEU A 72 -4.48 -22.23 -5.35
C LEU A 72 -3.87 -23.45 -6.06
N GLU A 73 -4.17 -23.66 -7.34
CA GLU A 73 -3.65 -24.81 -8.07
C GLU A 73 -2.17 -24.60 -8.40
N ASP A 74 -1.79 -23.38 -8.80
CA ASP A 74 -0.39 -23.00 -8.97
C ASP A 74 0.38 -23.02 -7.65
N LEU A 75 -0.21 -22.50 -6.56
CA LEU A 75 0.38 -22.59 -5.21
C LEU A 75 0.63 -24.04 -4.81
N LYS A 76 -0.36 -24.92 -5.01
CA LYS A 76 -0.27 -26.35 -4.69
C LYS A 76 0.79 -27.07 -5.51
N ALA A 77 0.89 -26.77 -6.80
CA ALA A 77 1.94 -27.28 -7.66
C ALA A 77 3.33 -26.84 -7.14
N LYS A 78 3.50 -25.56 -6.83
CA LYS A 78 4.77 -25.01 -6.30
C LYS A 78 5.14 -25.56 -4.93
N CYS A 79 4.18 -25.74 -4.03
CA CYS A 79 4.40 -26.41 -2.74
C CYS A 79 4.89 -27.84 -2.92
N LYS A 80 4.26 -28.61 -3.83
CA LYS A 80 4.62 -29.99 -4.11
C LYS A 80 6.02 -30.10 -4.74
N ASP A 81 6.30 -29.29 -5.76
CA ASP A 81 7.56 -29.34 -6.52
C ASP A 81 8.76 -28.90 -5.67
N ASN A 82 8.51 -28.16 -4.59
CA ASN A 82 9.53 -27.61 -3.70
C ASN A 82 9.41 -28.11 -2.26
N HIS A 83 8.75 -29.24 -2.01
CA HIS A 83 8.45 -29.74 -0.65
C HIS A 83 9.66 -29.75 0.32
N GLU A 84 10.82 -30.22 -0.15
CA GLU A 84 12.04 -30.33 0.65
C GLU A 84 12.72 -28.98 0.91
N SER A 85 12.54 -28.00 0.02
CA SER A 85 13.21 -26.69 0.08
C SER A 85 12.26 -25.53 0.38
N LEU A 86 10.97 -25.80 0.60
CA LEU A 86 9.96 -24.80 0.92
C LEU A 86 10.22 -24.22 2.31
N SER A 87 10.47 -22.91 2.35
CA SER A 87 10.71 -22.13 3.57
C SER A 87 9.43 -21.44 4.02
N SER A 88 8.83 -20.65 3.13
CA SER A 88 7.69 -19.80 3.51
C SER A 88 6.82 -19.40 2.33
N VAL A 89 5.64 -18.88 2.65
CA VAL A 89 4.85 -18.03 1.78
C VAL A 89 4.75 -16.63 2.39
N MET A 90 4.82 -15.58 1.57
CA MET A 90 4.47 -14.22 1.98
C MET A 90 3.13 -13.84 1.35
N VAL A 91 2.11 -13.65 2.16
CA VAL A 91 0.77 -13.20 1.72
C VAL A 91 0.43 -11.86 2.35
N THR A 92 -0.40 -11.06 1.69
CA THR A 92 -0.97 -9.83 2.27
C THR A 92 -2.44 -10.09 2.54
N TYR A 93 -2.95 -9.77 3.73
CA TYR A 93 -4.37 -9.97 4.04
C TYR A 93 -4.98 -8.76 4.77
N PRO A 94 -6.08 -8.17 4.26
CA PRO A 94 -6.64 -8.38 2.91
C PRO A 94 -5.60 -8.14 1.82
N SER A 95 -5.81 -8.70 0.63
CA SER A 95 -4.83 -8.62 -0.46
C SER A 95 -4.55 -7.15 -0.84
N THR A 96 -3.46 -6.91 -1.55
CA THR A 96 -3.14 -5.59 -2.13
C THR A 96 -4.17 -5.14 -3.17
N HIS A 97 -5.07 -6.02 -3.59
CA HIS A 97 -6.23 -5.68 -4.42
C HIS A 97 -7.39 -5.09 -3.60
N GLY A 98 -7.26 -5.00 -2.28
CA GLY A 98 -8.32 -4.50 -1.40
C GLY A 98 -9.46 -5.50 -1.19
N VAL A 99 -9.19 -6.81 -1.29
CA VAL A 99 -10.21 -7.86 -1.19
C VAL A 99 -9.85 -8.87 -0.09
N PHE A 100 -10.87 -9.32 0.65
CA PHE A 100 -10.74 -10.45 1.57
C PHE A 100 -10.75 -11.75 0.75
N GLU A 101 -9.61 -12.43 0.68
CA GLU A 101 -9.56 -13.79 0.15
C GLU A 101 -10.26 -14.78 1.08
N GLU A 102 -11.13 -15.61 0.52
CA GLU A 102 -11.82 -16.70 1.25
C GLU A 102 -10.85 -17.83 1.63
N SER A 103 -9.78 -18.00 0.84
CA SER A 103 -8.86 -19.15 0.94
C SER A 103 -7.65 -18.92 1.84
N ILE A 104 -7.57 -17.80 2.59
CA ILE A 104 -6.37 -17.45 3.38
C ILE A 104 -5.93 -18.55 4.37
N THR A 105 -6.90 -19.22 5.01
CA THR A 105 -6.60 -20.32 5.94
C THR A 105 -6.10 -21.56 5.18
N GLU A 106 -6.66 -21.84 4.00
CA GLU A 106 -6.23 -22.94 3.14
C GLU A 106 -4.81 -22.71 2.61
N ILE A 107 -4.48 -21.47 2.22
CA ILE A 107 -3.13 -21.08 1.77
C ILE A 107 -2.11 -21.35 2.88
N CYS A 108 -2.35 -20.86 4.11
CA CYS A 108 -1.46 -21.12 5.24
C CYS A 108 -1.33 -22.63 5.51
N LYS A 109 -2.46 -23.35 5.53
CA LYS A 109 -2.47 -24.80 5.76
C LYS A 109 -1.67 -25.56 4.70
N LEU A 110 -1.83 -25.24 3.42
CA LEU A 110 -1.15 -25.91 2.32
C LEU A 110 0.38 -25.78 2.44
N VAL A 111 0.85 -24.60 2.84
CA VAL A 111 2.28 -24.33 3.06
C VAL A 111 2.79 -25.06 4.30
N HIS A 112 2.00 -25.09 5.39
CA HIS A 112 2.31 -25.86 6.60
C HIS A 112 2.40 -27.36 6.33
N ASP A 113 1.49 -27.91 5.51
CA ASP A 113 1.49 -29.33 5.12
C ASP A 113 2.76 -29.74 4.35
N HIS A 114 3.49 -28.76 3.79
CA HIS A 114 4.77 -28.95 3.11
C HIS A 114 5.98 -28.45 3.93
N GLY A 115 5.79 -28.22 5.23
CA GLY A 115 6.86 -27.87 6.18
C GLY A 115 7.30 -26.41 6.16
N GLY A 116 6.66 -25.56 5.35
CA GLY A 116 6.93 -24.12 5.27
C GLY A 116 6.24 -23.33 6.39
N GLN A 117 6.43 -22.00 6.38
CA GLN A 117 5.85 -21.05 7.33
C GLN A 117 5.03 -19.95 6.61
N GLY A 118 3.97 -19.48 7.25
CA GLY A 118 3.14 -18.37 6.77
C GLY A 118 3.64 -17.02 7.27
N TYR A 119 4.21 -16.21 6.38
CA TYR A 119 4.43 -14.79 6.62
C TYR A 119 3.23 -14.00 6.11
N LEU A 120 2.60 -13.21 6.97
CA LEU A 120 1.52 -12.30 6.58
C LEU A 120 1.98 -10.86 6.69
N ASP A 121 2.01 -10.16 5.55
CA ASP A 121 2.22 -8.72 5.49
C ASP A 121 1.03 -8.01 6.15
N GLY A 122 1.31 -7.32 7.26
CA GLY A 122 0.32 -6.63 8.07
C GLY A 122 0.16 -5.15 7.72
N ALA A 123 0.61 -4.69 6.56
CA ALA A 123 0.36 -3.32 6.10
C ALA A 123 -1.14 -2.99 6.02
N ASN A 124 -1.97 -4.00 5.70
CA ASN A 124 -3.43 -3.87 5.54
C ASN A 124 -4.22 -4.19 6.82
N LEU A 125 -3.57 -4.14 7.99
CA LEU A 125 -4.21 -4.44 9.27
C LEU A 125 -5.37 -3.51 9.63
N ASN A 126 -5.49 -2.33 9.00
CA ASN A 126 -6.59 -1.41 9.28
C ASN A 126 -7.97 -2.02 8.94
N ALA A 127 -8.00 -3.02 8.04
CA ALA A 127 -9.18 -3.81 7.72
C ALA A 127 -9.45 -4.98 8.70
N LEU A 128 -8.56 -5.26 9.66
CA LEU A 128 -8.61 -6.45 10.50
C LEU A 128 -8.72 -6.18 12.00
N VAL A 129 -8.26 -5.03 12.48
CA VAL A 129 -8.20 -4.73 13.92
C VAL A 129 -9.59 -4.89 14.57
N GLY A 130 -9.65 -5.72 15.61
CA GLY A 130 -10.91 -6.06 16.30
C GLY A 130 -11.83 -7.04 15.58
N ILE A 131 -11.60 -7.34 14.30
CA ILE A 131 -12.41 -8.28 13.48
C ILE A 131 -11.75 -9.66 13.41
N ALA A 132 -10.49 -9.70 12.99
CA ALA A 132 -9.77 -10.94 12.73
C ALA A 132 -8.34 -10.87 13.27
N GLN A 133 -7.74 -12.04 13.51
CA GLN A 133 -6.41 -12.14 14.08
C GLN A 133 -5.54 -13.05 13.21
N PRO A 134 -4.52 -12.52 12.51
CA PRO A 134 -3.61 -13.31 11.66
C PRO A 134 -3.13 -14.64 12.25
N GLY A 135 -2.60 -14.62 13.47
CA GLY A 135 -2.15 -15.84 14.15
C GLY A 135 -3.25 -16.86 14.50
N LYS A 136 -4.54 -16.56 14.30
CA LYS A 136 -5.65 -17.51 14.49
C LYS A 136 -6.07 -18.23 13.21
N PHE A 137 -5.74 -17.68 12.04
CA PHE A 137 -6.09 -18.27 10.74
C PHE A 137 -4.87 -18.79 9.99
N GLY A 138 -3.72 -18.93 10.66
CA GLY A 138 -2.57 -19.71 10.16
C GLY A 138 -1.30 -18.91 9.87
N ALA A 139 -1.29 -17.58 10.04
CA ALA A 139 -0.05 -16.83 9.90
C ALA A 139 0.90 -17.07 11.10
N ASP A 140 2.16 -17.39 10.83
CA ASP A 140 3.19 -17.63 11.85
C ASP A 140 3.90 -16.34 12.25
N VAL A 141 4.02 -15.39 11.33
CA VAL A 141 4.71 -14.11 11.56
C VAL A 141 4.07 -13.00 10.74
N SER A 142 4.01 -11.80 11.31
CA SER A 142 3.64 -10.57 10.60
C SER A 142 4.48 -9.40 11.05
N HIS A 143 4.84 -8.52 10.12
CA HIS A 143 5.14 -7.16 10.51
C HIS A 143 3.85 -6.33 10.60
N LEU A 144 3.90 -5.21 11.33
CA LEU A 144 2.82 -4.23 11.38
C LEU A 144 3.36 -2.86 10.97
N ASN A 145 2.67 -2.08 10.15
CA ASN A 145 3.08 -0.70 9.88
C ASN A 145 2.47 0.25 10.92
N LEU A 146 3.22 0.60 11.97
CA LEU A 146 2.72 1.54 12.98
C LEU A 146 2.44 2.95 12.40
N HIS A 147 3.10 3.29 11.29
CA HIS A 147 2.95 4.53 10.53
C HIS A 147 1.84 4.49 9.48
N LYS A 148 1.10 3.39 9.42
CA LYS A 148 -0.17 3.27 8.70
C LYS A 148 -1.29 3.08 9.72
N THR A 149 -1.52 1.85 10.16
CA THR A 149 -2.64 1.43 11.01
C THR A 149 -2.65 2.08 12.41
N PHE A 150 -1.49 2.44 12.96
CA PHE A 150 -1.36 2.88 14.36
C PHE A 150 -0.80 4.30 14.51
N CYS A 151 -1.15 5.16 13.57
CA CYS A 151 -1.09 6.63 13.66
C CYS A 151 0.29 7.29 13.80
N ILE A 152 1.42 6.57 13.68
CA ILE A 152 2.71 7.27 13.52
C ILE A 152 2.62 8.11 12.23
N PRO A 153 3.00 9.41 12.26
CA PRO A 153 2.84 10.28 11.10
C PRO A 153 3.76 9.87 9.95
N HIS A 154 3.24 9.92 8.72
CA HIS A 154 3.95 9.57 7.49
C HIS A 154 5.21 10.42 7.20
N GLY A 155 5.25 11.67 7.69
CA GLY A 155 6.43 12.54 7.67
C GLY A 155 7.05 12.86 6.30
N GLY A 156 6.30 12.68 5.20
CA GLY A 156 6.83 12.88 3.84
C GLY A 156 7.74 11.75 3.34
N GLY A 157 7.65 10.55 3.93
CA GLY A 157 8.45 9.38 3.56
C GLY A 157 9.15 8.69 4.74
N GLY A 158 8.72 8.96 5.97
CA GLY A 158 9.31 8.46 7.20
C GLY A 158 9.24 9.53 8.31
N PRO A 159 9.34 9.14 9.59
CA PRO A 159 9.81 7.84 10.08
C PRO A 159 8.72 6.76 10.10
N GLY A 160 9.15 5.50 10.14
CA GLY A 160 8.30 4.34 10.38
C GLY A 160 8.78 3.54 11.59
N VAL A 161 7.94 2.58 12.00
CA VAL A 161 8.30 1.43 12.83
C VAL A 161 7.54 0.23 12.27
N GLY A 162 8.23 -0.90 12.14
CA GLY A 162 7.69 -2.14 11.59
C GLY A 162 7.86 -3.31 12.56
N PRO A 163 7.24 -3.28 13.76
CA PRO A 163 7.39 -4.36 14.71
C PRO A 163 6.98 -5.70 14.09
N VAL A 164 7.70 -6.76 14.47
CA VAL A 164 7.44 -8.11 13.98
C VAL A 164 6.82 -8.94 15.11
N ALA A 165 5.64 -9.49 14.85
CA ALA A 165 4.87 -10.32 15.76
C ALA A 165 4.91 -11.77 15.29
N VAL A 166 5.11 -12.72 16.20
CA VAL A 166 5.33 -14.13 15.88
C VAL A 166 4.50 -15.09 16.72
N ALA A 167 4.21 -16.25 16.14
CA ALA A 167 3.68 -17.43 16.81
C ALA A 167 4.69 -17.99 17.82
N ASP A 168 4.22 -18.89 18.68
CA ASP A 168 4.97 -19.33 19.86
C ASP A 168 6.31 -20.00 19.51
N HIS A 169 6.33 -20.85 18.49
CA HIS A 169 7.54 -21.58 18.06
C HIS A 169 8.60 -20.66 17.45
N LEU A 170 8.25 -19.45 17.01
CA LEU A 170 9.19 -18.49 16.43
C LEU A 170 9.78 -17.51 17.46
N LYS A 171 9.28 -17.48 18.69
CA LYS A 171 9.70 -16.53 19.75
C LYS A 171 11.21 -16.47 19.95
N SER A 172 11.85 -17.64 20.02
CA SER A 172 13.28 -17.78 20.32
C SER A 172 14.20 -17.24 19.22
N TYR A 173 13.65 -16.91 18.06
CA TYR A 173 14.39 -16.42 16.90
C TYR A 173 14.12 -14.94 16.58
N LEU A 174 13.33 -14.24 17.40
CA LEU A 174 13.15 -12.79 17.26
C LEU A 174 14.50 -12.03 17.33
N PRO A 175 14.59 -10.81 16.77
CA PRO A 175 15.79 -9.97 16.87
C PRO A 175 16.25 -9.79 18.32
N ASN A 176 17.58 -9.67 18.50
CA ASN A 176 18.22 -9.29 19.76
C ASN A 176 19.28 -8.20 19.49
N HIS A 177 20.01 -7.74 20.50
CA HIS A 177 21.03 -6.71 20.32
C HIS A 177 22.30 -6.99 21.16
N PRO A 178 23.51 -6.87 20.59
CA PRO A 178 24.75 -7.26 21.28
C PRO A 178 25.12 -6.36 22.46
N LEU A 179 24.59 -5.13 22.53
CA LEU A 179 24.89 -4.18 23.61
C LEU A 179 23.91 -4.23 24.79
N ILE A 180 22.73 -4.84 24.64
CA ILE A 180 21.69 -4.89 25.66
C ILE A 180 21.18 -6.33 25.75
N GLU A 181 21.56 -7.05 26.81
CA GLU A 181 21.27 -8.49 26.96
C GLU A 181 19.77 -8.81 26.94
N ASP A 182 18.94 -7.95 27.55
CA ASP A 182 17.48 -8.15 27.65
C ASP A 182 16.68 -7.68 26.41
N SER A 183 17.34 -7.35 25.31
CA SER A 183 16.69 -6.79 24.11
C SER A 183 16.18 -7.82 23.09
N GLY A 184 15.87 -9.03 23.56
CA GLY A 184 15.41 -10.15 22.75
C GLY A 184 15.97 -11.48 23.25
N PRO A 185 15.61 -12.62 22.62
CA PRO A 185 16.15 -13.92 23.00
C PRO A 185 17.66 -14.01 22.70
N SER A 186 18.44 -14.67 23.55
CA SER A 186 19.88 -14.91 23.30
C SER A 186 20.12 -15.74 22.03
N SER A 187 19.18 -16.63 21.68
CA SER A 187 19.17 -17.40 20.42
C SER A 187 18.64 -16.62 19.22
N GLY A 188 18.30 -15.33 19.38
CA GLY A 188 17.72 -14.47 18.35
C GLY A 188 18.61 -14.31 17.11
N ILE A 189 18.04 -13.79 16.03
CA ILE A 189 18.71 -13.65 14.72
C ILE A 189 19.82 -12.60 14.67
N GLY A 190 20.06 -11.85 15.76
CA GLY A 190 20.96 -10.71 15.77
C GLY A 190 20.24 -9.37 15.59
N PRO A 191 21.00 -8.27 15.51
CA PRO A 191 20.45 -6.94 15.33
C PRO A 191 20.00 -6.69 13.88
N ILE A 192 18.74 -6.30 13.71
CA ILE A 192 18.12 -5.80 12.47
C ILE A 192 18.19 -4.27 12.39
N SER A 193 18.25 -3.60 13.53
CA SER A 193 18.39 -2.15 13.64
C SER A 193 19.55 -1.80 14.57
N ALA A 194 20.13 -0.61 14.37
CA ALA A 194 21.28 -0.14 15.14
C ALA A 194 20.97 0.10 16.63
N SER A 195 19.70 0.24 17.00
CA SER A 195 19.22 0.35 18.37
C SER A 195 18.32 -0.84 18.72
N PRO A 196 18.29 -1.26 20.00
CA PRO A 196 17.55 -2.45 20.46
C PRO A 196 16.03 -2.39 20.22
N TRP A 197 15.45 -1.19 20.12
CA TRP A 197 14.02 -0.96 19.89
C TRP A 197 13.78 0.06 18.77
N GLY A 198 14.69 0.15 17.79
CA GLY A 198 14.57 1.04 16.65
C GLY A 198 14.34 2.51 17.05
N SER A 199 13.34 3.13 16.45
CA SER A 199 12.91 4.51 16.73
C SER A 199 12.02 4.59 17.98
N ALA A 200 12.57 4.28 19.15
CA ALA A 200 11.77 4.10 20.37
C ALA A 200 10.96 5.34 20.80
N SER A 201 11.42 6.55 20.47
CA SER A 201 10.77 7.81 20.88
C SER A 201 9.39 8.04 20.25
N ILE A 202 9.06 7.36 19.13
CA ILE A 202 7.77 7.51 18.43
C ILE A 202 6.78 6.38 18.74
N LEU A 203 7.20 5.32 19.44
CA LEU A 203 6.32 4.25 19.92
C LEU A 203 5.16 4.73 20.81
N PRO A 204 5.33 5.78 21.66
CA PRO A 204 4.22 6.31 22.45
C PRO A 204 3.02 6.77 21.63
N ILE A 205 3.18 7.10 20.34
CA ILE A 205 2.08 7.52 19.45
C ILE A 205 1.09 6.36 19.28
N SER A 206 1.58 5.20 18.84
CA SER A 206 0.75 4.00 18.66
C SER A 206 0.22 3.48 20.00
N TRP A 207 1.03 3.54 21.06
CA TRP A 207 0.56 3.19 22.40
C TRP A 207 -0.62 4.07 22.83
N ALA A 208 -0.52 5.40 22.65
CA ALA A 208 -1.57 6.34 23.01
C ALA A 208 -2.83 6.11 22.19
N TYR A 209 -2.70 5.89 20.87
CA TYR A 209 -3.84 5.55 20.01
C TYR A 209 -4.58 4.31 20.53
N ILE A 210 -3.86 3.20 20.76
CA ILE A 210 -4.47 1.95 21.27
C ILE A 210 -5.10 2.17 22.65
N ALA A 211 -4.42 2.87 23.56
CA ALA A 211 -4.89 3.10 24.92
C ALA A 211 -6.13 4.02 24.99
N MET A 212 -6.23 5.01 24.11
CA MET A 212 -7.38 5.93 24.05
C MET A 212 -8.58 5.30 23.37
N MET A 213 -8.37 4.55 22.29
CA MET A 213 -9.46 3.91 21.53
C MET A 213 -10.04 2.71 22.28
N GLY A 214 -9.17 1.88 22.87
CA GLY A 214 -9.58 0.60 23.44
C GLY A 214 -10.25 -0.33 22.42
N ASP A 215 -10.66 -1.52 22.86
CA ASP A 215 -11.13 -2.59 21.95
C ASP A 215 -12.34 -2.18 21.11
N LYS A 216 -13.28 -1.47 21.73
CA LYS A 216 -14.55 -1.08 21.09
C LYS A 216 -14.30 -0.09 19.96
N ASP A 217 -13.53 0.97 20.20
CA ASP A 217 -13.38 2.01 19.20
C ASP A 217 -12.32 1.63 18.16
N LEU A 218 -11.36 0.75 18.48
CA LEU A 218 -10.51 0.11 17.49
C LEU A 218 -11.32 -0.75 16.50
N LEU A 219 -12.26 -1.55 16.99
CA LEU A 219 -13.19 -2.29 16.12
C LEU A 219 -14.06 -1.34 15.28
N TYR A 220 -14.53 -0.24 15.89
CA TYR A 220 -15.33 0.76 15.19
C TYR A 220 -14.53 1.44 14.07
N ALA A 221 -13.28 1.83 14.33
CA ALA A 221 -12.36 2.38 13.34
C ALA A 221 -12.26 1.46 12.11
N THR A 222 -11.94 0.18 12.30
CA THR A 222 -11.88 -0.79 11.21
C THR A 222 -13.20 -0.91 10.43
N LYS A 223 -14.34 -0.91 11.12
CA LYS A 223 -15.65 -0.94 10.43
C LYS A 223 -15.89 0.30 9.57
N ILE A 224 -15.50 1.47 10.06
CA ILE A 224 -15.65 2.73 9.31
C ILE A 224 -14.67 2.77 8.14
N ALA A 225 -13.43 2.30 8.27
CA ALA A 225 -12.49 2.20 7.16
C ALA A 225 -13.07 1.35 6.01
N ILE A 226 -13.62 0.17 6.32
CA ILE A 226 -14.28 -0.71 5.33
C ILE A 226 -15.52 -0.03 4.75
N LEU A 227 -16.35 0.60 5.58
CA LEU A 227 -17.56 1.30 5.13
C LEU A 227 -17.23 2.44 4.16
N SER A 228 -16.24 3.28 4.50
CA SER A 228 -15.80 4.41 3.68
C SER A 228 -15.30 3.94 2.32
N ALA A 229 -14.49 2.88 2.28
CA ALA A 229 -14.00 2.33 1.02
C ALA A 229 -15.11 1.76 0.15
N ASN A 230 -16.06 1.03 0.75
CA ASN A 230 -17.22 0.53 0.02
C ASN A 230 -18.17 1.65 -0.44
N TYR A 231 -18.28 2.73 0.32
CA TYR A 231 -19.02 3.92 -0.11
C TYR A 231 -18.39 4.53 -1.37
N VAL A 232 -17.06 4.73 -1.37
CA VAL A 232 -16.30 5.20 -2.53
C VAL A 232 -16.48 4.26 -3.73
N ALA A 233 -16.24 2.96 -3.53
CA ALA A 233 -16.35 1.95 -4.57
C ALA A 233 -17.76 1.92 -5.18
N LYS A 234 -18.81 2.00 -4.36
CA LYS A 234 -20.19 2.03 -4.84
C LYS A 234 -20.51 3.29 -5.62
N LYS A 235 -20.08 4.45 -5.13
CA LYS A 235 -20.37 5.75 -5.75
C LYS A 235 -19.62 5.93 -7.07
N LEU A 236 -18.34 5.57 -7.10
CA LEU A 236 -17.49 5.67 -8.28
C LEU A 236 -17.69 4.53 -9.27
N GLY A 237 -18.15 3.36 -8.82
CA GLY A 237 -18.41 2.17 -9.64
C GLY A 237 -19.35 2.39 -10.83
N HIS A 238 -20.20 3.42 -10.76
CA HIS A 238 -21.08 3.83 -11.87
C HIS A 238 -20.34 4.55 -13.01
N TYR A 239 -19.13 5.04 -12.76
CA TYR A 239 -18.34 5.90 -13.65
C TYR A 239 -17.03 5.25 -14.06
N TYR A 240 -16.42 4.51 -13.13
CA TYR A 240 -15.17 3.77 -13.29
C TYR A 240 -15.41 2.33 -12.80
N PRO A 241 -15.10 1.30 -13.59
CA PRO A 241 -15.19 -0.07 -13.12
C PRO A 241 -14.34 -0.29 -11.86
N VAL A 242 -14.92 -0.92 -10.84
CA VAL A 242 -14.14 -1.44 -9.70
C VAL A 242 -13.51 -2.75 -10.14
N LEU A 243 -12.18 -2.84 -10.10
CA LEU A 243 -11.46 -3.93 -10.74
C LEU A 243 -11.62 -5.26 -10.02
N PHE A 244 -11.60 -5.25 -8.68
CA PHE A 244 -11.70 -6.44 -7.85
C PHE A 244 -12.69 -6.21 -6.71
N SER A 245 -13.42 -7.26 -6.34
CA SER A 245 -14.32 -7.30 -5.19
C SER A 245 -14.40 -8.74 -4.67
N GLY A 246 -14.77 -8.90 -3.40
CA GLY A 246 -15.09 -10.22 -2.84
C GLY A 246 -16.36 -10.83 -3.47
N GLU A 247 -16.69 -12.07 -3.09
CA GLU A 247 -17.81 -12.83 -3.67
C GLU A 247 -19.16 -12.09 -3.61
N GLU A 248 -19.40 -11.35 -2.52
CA GLU A 248 -20.62 -10.57 -2.29
C GLU A 248 -20.55 -9.15 -2.90
N GLY A 249 -19.51 -8.84 -3.70
CA GLY A 249 -19.34 -7.56 -4.38
C GLY A 249 -18.84 -6.41 -3.50
N PHE A 250 -18.28 -6.72 -2.32
CA PHE A 250 -17.70 -5.74 -1.40
C PHE A 250 -16.17 -5.74 -1.45
N VAL A 251 -15.59 -4.58 -1.18
CA VAL A 251 -14.13 -4.41 -0.96
C VAL A 251 -13.82 -4.41 0.55
N ALA A 252 -12.53 -4.43 0.89
CA ALA A 252 -12.05 -4.25 2.25
C ALA A 252 -11.93 -2.75 2.60
N HIS A 253 -10.77 -2.28 3.06
CA HIS A 253 -10.49 -0.88 3.39
C HIS A 253 -10.06 0.00 2.20
N GLU A 254 -9.88 -0.59 1.01
CA GLU A 254 -9.43 0.12 -0.18
C GLU A 254 -10.07 -0.50 -1.42
N CYS A 255 -10.13 0.24 -2.54
CA CYS A 255 -10.64 -0.26 -3.81
C CYS A 255 -9.76 0.18 -4.98
N ILE A 256 -9.71 -0.64 -6.04
CA ILE A 256 -9.03 -0.31 -7.29
C ILE A 256 -10.06 0.09 -8.34
N ILE A 257 -9.90 1.27 -8.92
CA ILE A 257 -10.67 1.69 -10.09
C ILE A 257 -9.86 1.48 -11.37
N ASP A 258 -10.47 0.83 -12.34
CA ASP A 258 -9.85 0.50 -13.61
C ASP A 258 -10.04 1.63 -14.64
N ILE A 259 -8.93 2.25 -15.03
CA ILE A 259 -8.92 3.29 -16.07
C ILE A 259 -8.20 2.83 -17.35
N ARG A 260 -7.78 1.55 -17.44
CA ARG A 260 -7.09 1.03 -18.62
C ARG A 260 -7.97 1.11 -19.89
N PRO A 261 -9.30 0.82 -19.85
CA PRO A 261 -10.17 1.02 -21.01
C PRO A 261 -10.27 2.50 -21.44
N ILE A 262 -10.24 3.43 -20.48
CA ILE A 262 -10.19 4.88 -20.74
C ILE A 262 -8.88 5.24 -21.44
N THR A 263 -7.75 4.70 -20.94
CA THR A 263 -6.44 4.95 -21.52
C THR A 263 -6.38 4.48 -22.97
N GLN A 264 -6.90 3.27 -23.25
CA GLN A 264 -6.93 2.71 -24.60
C GLN A 264 -7.78 3.52 -25.58
N SER A 265 -8.90 4.07 -25.13
CA SER A 265 -9.86 4.79 -25.98
C SER A 265 -9.54 6.27 -26.17
N THR A 266 -8.90 6.92 -25.19
CA THR A 266 -8.70 8.39 -25.17
C THR A 266 -7.24 8.84 -25.13
N GLY A 267 -6.34 7.96 -24.71
CA GLY A 267 -4.96 8.33 -24.36
C GLY A 267 -4.79 8.94 -22.95
N VAL A 268 -5.88 9.23 -22.23
CA VAL A 268 -5.83 9.72 -20.83
C VAL A 268 -5.36 8.61 -19.91
N ASN A 269 -4.28 8.85 -19.16
CA ASN A 269 -3.66 7.86 -18.28
C ASN A 269 -3.80 8.24 -16.78
N SER A 270 -3.25 7.40 -15.89
CA SER A 270 -3.29 7.63 -14.44
C SER A 270 -2.62 8.92 -14.00
N ASP A 271 -1.53 9.32 -14.65
CA ASP A 271 -0.82 10.56 -14.32
C ASP A 271 -1.67 11.79 -14.67
N ASP A 272 -2.44 11.75 -15.76
CA ASP A 272 -3.36 12.84 -16.12
C ASP A 272 -4.45 13.05 -15.07
N ILE A 273 -5.10 11.97 -14.64
CA ILE A 273 -6.13 12.03 -13.59
C ILE A 273 -5.50 12.51 -12.28
N ALA A 274 -4.32 12.00 -11.93
CA ALA A 274 -3.59 12.39 -10.73
C ALA A 274 -3.20 13.87 -10.71
N LYS A 275 -2.70 14.39 -11.83
CA LYS A 275 -2.39 15.83 -11.95
C LYS A 275 -3.66 16.66 -11.93
N ARG A 276 -4.72 16.20 -12.59
CA ARG A 276 -6.00 16.91 -12.61
C ARG A 276 -6.63 16.98 -11.22
N LEU A 277 -6.53 15.94 -10.40
CA LEU A 277 -6.97 15.96 -8.99
C LEU A 277 -6.32 17.08 -8.16
N MET A 278 -5.09 17.49 -8.48
CA MET A 278 -4.44 18.63 -7.81
C MET A 278 -5.22 19.94 -8.02
N ASP A 279 -5.82 20.11 -9.20
CA ASP A 279 -6.67 21.28 -9.48
C ASP A 279 -7.96 21.27 -8.65
N PHE A 280 -8.41 20.07 -8.25
CA PHE A 280 -9.52 19.86 -7.31
C PHE A 280 -9.10 19.94 -5.84
N GLY A 281 -7.82 20.16 -5.55
CA GLY A 281 -7.30 20.27 -4.19
C GLY A 281 -7.00 18.93 -3.52
N PHE A 282 -6.88 17.84 -4.29
CA PHE A 282 -6.56 16.51 -3.78
C PHE A 282 -5.17 16.06 -4.17
N HIS A 283 -4.48 15.39 -3.25
CA HIS A 283 -3.39 14.51 -3.62
C HIS A 283 -3.97 13.28 -4.32
N ALA A 284 -3.26 12.77 -5.32
CA ALA A 284 -3.70 11.58 -6.04
C ALA A 284 -3.71 10.34 -5.12
N PRO A 285 -4.62 9.37 -5.35
CA PRO A 285 -4.52 8.04 -4.76
C PRO A 285 -3.27 7.30 -5.25
N THR A 286 -3.01 6.11 -4.71
CA THR A 286 -1.90 5.26 -5.19
C THR A 286 -2.09 4.95 -6.68
N MET A 287 -1.04 5.16 -7.47
CA MET A 287 -1.10 5.05 -8.92
C MET A 287 -0.37 3.81 -9.43
N SER A 288 -0.97 3.12 -10.39
CA SER A 288 -0.32 2.05 -11.18
C SER A 288 0.26 0.89 -10.36
N PHE A 289 -0.20 0.70 -9.12
CA PHE A 289 0.14 -0.40 -8.24
C PHE A 289 -1.11 -0.79 -7.43
N PRO A 290 -1.39 -2.10 -7.20
CA PRO A 290 -0.64 -3.26 -7.72
C PRO A 290 -0.84 -3.52 -9.22
N VAL A 291 -1.85 -2.92 -9.85
CA VAL A 291 -2.13 -3.08 -11.28
C VAL A 291 -1.71 -1.83 -12.05
N ALA A 292 -0.82 -1.99 -13.03
CA ALA A 292 -0.37 -0.90 -13.88
C ALA A 292 -1.55 -0.23 -14.62
N GLY A 293 -1.57 1.11 -14.65
CA GLY A 293 -2.62 1.88 -15.30
C GLY A 293 -3.95 1.91 -14.54
N THR A 294 -3.93 1.70 -13.21
CA THR A 294 -5.11 1.82 -12.33
C THR A 294 -4.86 2.84 -11.21
N LEU A 295 -5.90 3.14 -10.43
CA LEU A 295 -5.80 3.96 -9.22
C LEU A 295 -6.38 3.18 -8.03
N MET A 296 -5.65 3.13 -6.92
CA MET A 296 -6.05 2.44 -5.69
C MET A 296 -6.34 3.45 -4.58
N ILE A 297 -7.57 3.42 -4.06
CA ILE A 297 -8.14 4.44 -3.18
C ILE A 297 -8.42 3.85 -1.80
N GLU A 298 -7.77 4.40 -0.77
CA GLU A 298 -7.99 4.09 0.64
C GLU A 298 -8.40 5.38 1.39
N PRO A 299 -9.69 5.57 1.75
CA PRO A 299 -10.16 6.79 2.41
C PRO A 299 -9.86 6.83 3.92
N THR A 300 -9.60 5.68 4.54
CA THR A 300 -9.52 5.49 6.01
C THR A 300 -10.82 5.83 6.76
N GLU A 301 -10.81 5.58 8.06
CA GLU A 301 -11.90 5.89 8.98
C GLU A 301 -11.92 7.34 9.48
N SER A 302 -10.82 8.07 9.27
CA SER A 302 -10.62 9.41 9.82
C SER A 302 -11.25 10.51 8.96
N GLU A 303 -11.54 10.21 7.69
CA GLU A 303 -12.14 11.16 6.77
C GLU A 303 -13.65 11.28 6.95
N SER A 304 -14.14 12.52 7.01
CA SER A 304 -15.57 12.79 7.08
C SER A 304 -16.27 12.38 5.79
N LEU A 305 -17.56 12.02 5.87
CA LEU A 305 -18.39 11.78 4.67
C LEU A 305 -18.34 12.96 3.69
N SER A 306 -18.34 14.19 4.19
CA SER A 306 -18.22 15.38 3.33
C SER A 306 -16.89 15.45 2.58
N GLU A 307 -15.79 14.92 3.14
CA GLU A 307 -14.52 14.89 2.42
C GLU A 307 -14.50 13.80 1.35
N ILE A 308 -14.99 12.61 1.70
CA ILE A 308 -15.17 11.51 0.77
C ILE A 308 -16.08 11.93 -0.40
N ASP A 309 -17.16 12.66 -0.12
CA ASP A 309 -18.06 13.19 -1.13
C ASP A 309 -17.37 14.18 -2.08
N ARG A 310 -16.52 15.08 -1.56
CA ARG A 310 -15.74 16.02 -2.39
C ARG A 310 -14.78 15.28 -3.31
N PHE A 311 -14.10 14.24 -2.81
CA PHE A 311 -13.23 13.41 -3.64
C PHE A 311 -14.01 12.69 -4.74
N CYS A 312 -15.15 12.06 -4.39
CA CYS A 312 -15.98 11.39 -5.38
C CYS A 312 -16.55 12.37 -6.42
N GLU A 313 -16.97 13.58 -6.01
CA GLU A 313 -17.42 14.63 -6.92
C GLU A 313 -16.31 15.04 -7.90
N ALA A 314 -15.09 15.24 -7.42
CA ALA A 314 -13.93 15.55 -8.26
C ALA A 314 -13.70 14.44 -9.32
N MET A 315 -13.72 13.18 -8.89
CA MET A 315 -13.57 12.04 -9.81
C MET A 315 -14.72 11.95 -10.82
N ILE A 316 -15.96 12.22 -10.43
CA ILE A 316 -17.12 12.23 -11.35
C ILE A 316 -17.00 13.36 -12.39
N ILE A 317 -16.55 14.55 -11.97
CA ILE A 317 -16.31 15.65 -12.90
C ILE A 317 -15.17 15.30 -13.86
N ILE A 318 -14.08 14.71 -13.36
CA ILE A 318 -12.99 14.21 -14.21
C ILE A 318 -13.52 13.16 -15.20
N ARG A 319 -14.43 12.27 -14.80
CA ARG A 319 -15.05 11.30 -15.74
C ARG A 319 -15.77 12.01 -16.87
N LYS A 320 -16.47 13.11 -16.57
CA LYS A 320 -17.15 13.93 -17.58
C LYS A 320 -16.15 14.62 -18.51
N GLU A 321 -15.05 15.16 -17.97
CA GLU A 321 -13.96 15.73 -18.79
C GLU A 321 -13.36 14.68 -19.74
N ILE A 322 -13.22 13.42 -19.28
CA ILE A 322 -12.83 12.28 -20.12
C ILE A 322 -13.88 11.99 -21.20
N THR A 323 -15.17 12.02 -20.86
CA THR A 323 -16.27 11.82 -21.82
C THR A 323 -16.28 12.88 -22.92
N ASP A 324 -15.93 14.12 -22.61
CA ASP A 324 -15.80 15.17 -23.62
C ASP A 324 -14.66 14.85 -24.62
N ILE A 325 -13.59 14.21 -24.17
CA ILE A 325 -12.51 13.69 -25.05
C ILE A 325 -13.01 12.49 -25.86
N GLU A 326 -13.67 11.51 -25.24
CA GLU A 326 -14.24 10.32 -25.90
C GLU A 326 -15.19 10.70 -27.05
N ASN A 327 -16.01 11.74 -26.83
CA ASN A 327 -16.99 12.22 -27.80
C ASN A 327 -16.42 13.23 -28.81
N GLY A 328 -15.13 13.57 -28.73
CA GLY A 328 -14.47 14.52 -29.63
C GLY A 328 -14.92 15.97 -29.45
N VAL A 329 -15.50 16.33 -28.30
CA VAL A 329 -15.84 17.71 -27.94
C VAL A 329 -14.58 18.55 -27.76
N ILE A 330 -13.51 17.94 -27.22
CA ILE A 330 -12.18 18.53 -27.08
C ILE A 330 -11.12 17.48 -27.43
N LYS A 331 -10.02 17.91 -28.04
CA LYS A 331 -8.89 17.01 -28.28
C LYS A 331 -8.18 16.73 -26.95
N TYR A 332 -7.62 15.52 -26.81
CA TYR A 332 -6.81 15.17 -25.63
C TYR A 332 -5.71 16.20 -25.33
N SER A 333 -4.92 16.61 -26.34
CA SER A 333 -3.84 17.61 -26.21
C SER A 333 -4.33 18.97 -25.68
N ASP A 334 -5.58 19.32 -25.99
CA ASP A 334 -6.16 20.62 -25.69
C ASP A 334 -6.99 20.57 -24.39
N SER A 335 -7.04 19.41 -23.73
CA SER A 335 -7.88 19.16 -22.55
C SER A 335 -7.24 19.64 -21.25
N MET A 336 -8.07 19.84 -20.22
CA MET A 336 -7.59 20.15 -18.87
C MET A 336 -6.78 19.00 -18.26
N LEU A 337 -7.12 17.75 -18.60
CA LEU A 337 -6.41 16.55 -18.13
C LEU A 337 -4.95 16.54 -18.59
N HIS A 338 -4.71 16.78 -19.88
CA HIS A 338 -3.36 16.81 -20.43
C HIS A 338 -2.54 17.98 -19.86
N ASN A 339 -3.16 19.15 -19.71
CA ASN A 339 -2.50 20.37 -19.30
C ASN A 339 -2.42 20.58 -17.78
N ALA A 340 -3.01 19.69 -16.99
CA ALA A 340 -2.89 19.70 -15.54
C ALA A 340 -1.45 19.36 -15.08
N PRO A 341 -1.01 19.88 -13.92
CA PRO A 341 -1.74 20.77 -13.02
C PRO A 341 -1.63 22.26 -13.42
N HIS A 342 -2.62 23.06 -13.01
CA HIS A 342 -2.67 24.48 -13.34
C HIS A 342 -2.14 25.34 -12.18
N THR A 343 -0.95 25.92 -12.37
CA THR A 343 -0.32 26.80 -11.38
C THR A 343 -1.01 28.16 -11.30
N ALA A 344 -0.79 28.88 -10.19
CA ALA A 344 -1.27 30.25 -10.04
C ALA A 344 -0.76 31.15 -11.18
N PHE A 345 0.54 31.07 -11.49
CA PHE A 345 1.17 31.85 -12.56
C PHE A 345 0.54 31.60 -13.93
N HIS A 346 0.25 30.34 -14.26
CA HIS A 346 -0.39 30.00 -15.53
C HIS A 346 -1.80 30.60 -15.61
N VAL A 347 -2.59 30.46 -14.54
CA VAL A 347 -3.99 30.93 -14.51
C VAL A 347 -4.08 32.46 -14.49
N THR A 348 -3.12 33.17 -13.89
CA THR A 348 -3.07 34.63 -13.84
C THR A 348 -2.28 35.28 -14.98
N SER A 349 -1.76 34.50 -15.93
CA SER A 349 -1.09 35.02 -17.13
C SER A 349 -2.01 35.96 -17.90
N ASP A 350 -1.47 37.02 -18.49
CA ASP A 350 -2.23 37.98 -19.31
C ASP A 350 -2.90 37.29 -20.52
N THR A 351 -2.19 36.34 -21.12
CA THR A 351 -2.68 35.52 -22.24
C THR A 351 -3.23 34.20 -21.74
N TRP A 352 -4.25 33.69 -22.43
CA TRP A 352 -4.88 32.40 -22.15
C TRP A 352 -5.25 31.71 -23.46
N ASP A 353 -4.38 30.82 -23.92
CA ASP A 353 -4.51 30.09 -25.18
C ASP A 353 -4.97 28.64 -24.95
N MET A 354 -6.05 28.49 -24.16
CA MET A 354 -6.68 27.21 -23.85
C MET A 354 -8.12 27.20 -24.34
N GLN A 355 -8.61 26.02 -24.74
CA GLN A 355 -9.99 25.82 -25.20
C GLN A 355 -11.03 25.71 -24.06
N TYR A 356 -10.59 25.90 -22.83
CA TYR A 356 -11.41 25.94 -21.61
C TYR A 356 -11.06 27.19 -20.82
N THR A 357 -11.93 27.61 -19.90
CA THR A 357 -11.75 28.84 -19.13
C THR A 357 -10.77 28.65 -17.97
N ARG A 358 -10.15 29.75 -17.53
CA ARG A 358 -9.38 29.83 -16.27
C ARG A 358 -10.16 29.30 -15.06
N ALA A 359 -11.47 29.55 -15.03
CA ALA A 359 -12.34 29.06 -13.96
C ALA A 359 -12.47 27.53 -13.98
N GLN A 360 -12.65 26.91 -15.14
CA GLN A 360 -12.66 25.45 -15.28
C GLN A 360 -11.30 24.82 -14.91
N ALA A 361 -10.20 25.52 -15.22
CA ALA A 361 -8.86 25.09 -14.86
C ALA A 361 -8.64 25.10 -13.33
N ALA A 362 -8.90 26.23 -12.67
CA ALA A 362 -8.50 26.46 -11.27
C ALA A 362 -9.60 26.27 -10.23
N TYR A 363 -10.87 26.43 -10.60
CA TYR A 363 -12.03 26.37 -9.70
C TYR A 363 -13.14 25.49 -10.30
N PRO A 364 -12.87 24.22 -10.62
CA PRO A 364 -13.86 23.32 -11.22
C PRO A 364 -15.05 23.01 -10.30
N VAL A 365 -14.94 23.30 -9.00
CA VAL A 365 -15.96 23.09 -7.96
C VAL A 365 -16.01 24.27 -6.99
N ASP A 366 -17.18 24.53 -6.41
CA ASP A 366 -17.44 25.75 -5.64
C ASP A 366 -16.65 25.85 -4.32
N PHE A 367 -16.33 24.72 -3.68
CA PHE A 367 -15.61 24.74 -2.40
C PHE A 367 -14.20 25.33 -2.51
N LEU A 368 -13.58 25.24 -3.69
CA LEU A 368 -12.24 25.80 -3.95
C LEU A 368 -12.21 27.32 -3.92
N LYS A 369 -13.35 27.99 -4.09
CA LYS A 369 -13.43 29.46 -3.98
C LYS A 369 -13.12 29.95 -2.57
N LYS A 370 -13.31 29.11 -1.56
CA LYS A 370 -13.02 29.42 -0.15
C LYS A 370 -11.63 28.96 0.28
N ASN A 371 -11.16 27.84 -0.25
CA ASN A 371 -9.89 27.25 0.12
C ASN A 371 -9.23 26.62 -1.11
N LYS A 372 -8.29 27.33 -1.73
CA LYS A 372 -7.54 26.88 -2.90
C LYS A 372 -6.10 26.57 -2.52
N TYR A 373 -5.71 25.31 -2.72
CA TYR A 373 -4.30 24.96 -2.82
C TYR A 373 -3.84 25.16 -4.27
N TRP A 374 -2.69 25.82 -4.44
CA TRP A 374 -2.08 26.06 -5.75
C TRP A 374 -0.93 25.09 -5.97
N PRO A 375 -0.95 24.29 -7.06
CA PRO A 375 0.23 23.54 -7.49
C PRO A 375 1.42 24.49 -7.70
N PRO A 376 2.57 24.27 -7.04
CA PRO A 376 3.68 25.21 -7.09
C PRO A 376 4.41 25.22 -8.43
N VAL A 377 4.33 24.12 -9.18
CA VAL A 377 4.94 23.93 -10.50
C VAL A 377 3.96 23.25 -11.45
N GLY A 378 4.20 23.37 -12.76
CA GLY A 378 3.47 22.62 -13.77
C GLY A 378 3.84 21.13 -13.76
N ARG A 379 3.41 20.40 -14.78
CA ARG A 379 3.71 18.97 -14.89
C ARG A 379 5.22 18.74 -14.98
N ILE A 380 5.72 17.82 -14.17
CA ILE A 380 7.14 17.47 -14.10
C ILE A 380 7.53 16.61 -15.32
N ASP A 381 8.67 16.93 -15.94
CA ASP A 381 9.30 16.08 -16.96
C ASP A 381 10.27 15.09 -16.29
N GLY A 382 9.77 13.90 -15.96
CA GLY A 382 10.58 12.85 -15.32
C GLY A 382 11.71 12.34 -16.22
N ALA A 383 11.45 12.17 -17.51
CA ALA A 383 12.44 11.63 -18.44
C ALA A 383 13.62 12.59 -18.66
N HIS A 384 13.38 13.90 -18.61
CA HIS A 384 14.45 14.89 -18.63
C HIS A 384 15.32 14.80 -17.38
N GLY A 385 14.72 14.68 -16.20
CA GLY A 385 15.44 14.58 -14.93
C GLY A 385 16.39 13.37 -14.88
N ASP A 386 15.92 12.20 -15.31
CA ASP A 386 16.74 10.97 -15.34
C ASP A 386 17.91 11.07 -16.33
N LYS A 387 17.72 11.78 -17.45
CA LYS A 387 18.79 12.00 -18.45
C LYS A 387 19.79 13.08 -18.05
N ASN A 388 19.40 13.99 -17.16
CA ASN A 388 20.20 15.16 -16.76
C ASN A 388 20.30 15.21 -15.23
N LEU A 389 20.88 14.15 -14.66
CA LEU A 389 20.88 13.91 -13.23
C LEU A 389 21.64 15.00 -12.45
N MET A 390 20.88 15.80 -11.69
CA MET A 390 21.39 16.83 -10.79
C MET A 390 20.81 16.59 -9.38
N CYS A 391 21.62 16.00 -8.50
CA CYS A 391 21.20 15.60 -7.14
C CYS A 391 21.68 16.57 -6.04
N SER A 392 22.18 17.74 -6.42
CA SER A 392 22.58 18.81 -5.50
C SER A 392 21.92 20.13 -5.92
N CYS A 393 21.94 21.12 -5.02
CA CYS A 393 21.54 22.47 -5.40
C CYS A 393 22.35 22.92 -6.63
N PRO A 394 21.70 23.47 -7.68
CA PRO A 394 22.40 24.10 -8.79
C PRO A 394 23.35 25.20 -8.30
N ASP A 395 24.37 25.52 -9.09
CA ASP A 395 25.30 26.61 -8.74
C ASP A 395 24.51 27.90 -8.54
N ILE A 396 24.80 28.66 -7.48
CA ILE A 396 24.13 29.93 -7.19
C ILE A 396 24.24 30.93 -8.35
N ASN A 397 25.28 30.80 -9.18
CA ASN A 397 25.46 31.61 -10.38
C ASN A 397 24.42 31.32 -11.47
N GLU A 398 23.76 30.15 -11.47
CA GLU A 398 22.66 29.85 -12.40
C GLU A 398 21.36 30.59 -12.05
N TYR A 399 21.26 31.14 -10.83
CA TYR A 399 20.12 31.95 -10.38
C TYR A 399 20.36 33.47 -10.53
N ARG A 400 21.49 33.90 -11.10
CA ARG A 400 21.91 35.31 -11.21
C ARG A 400 21.66 35.91 -12.58
#